data_AF-A0A1G0YXV5-F1
#
_entry.id   AF-A0A1G0YXV5-F1
#
_cell.length_a   1.000
_cell.length_b   1.000
_cell.length_c   1.000
_cell.angle_alpha   90.00
_cell.angle_beta   90.00
_cell.angle_gamma   90.00
#
_symmetry.space_group_name_H-M   'P 1'
#
loop_
_entity.id
_entity.type
_entity.pdbx_description
1 polymer ?
#
loop_
_entity_poly.entity_id
_entity_poly.type
_entity_poly.pdbx_seq_one_letter_code
_entity_poly.pdbx_strand_id
1 'polypeptide(L)'
;DLRKPEALLQAAQANPSLLETLLTEKVTVIDYSRRKVKQKTAFQAALCAIDDELCAMLAKYMPKEEMARQYQEIFPEGPDAYYQKQTPFDFSQIVEAISQSSDANVQKTISLELPNQTVLWSGLEQFRADFTQRSSQETVFNPQHLLKAFELYDSQFDRWSWNQRDLFWRQVVGFVQRFLPANSAMDFAQGLYNRVEAKERSKRSFNFTFGGGAIFPPSFDSFSGLGYEYGCRGGVGLWACVVGGGRTMLFSNLMSSKNNDLGRIMQSESSRSNPGYCIIL
;
A
#
# COMPACT_ATOMS: atom_id res chain seq x y z
N ASP A 1 5.48 6.77 13.70
CA ASP A 1 5.39 6.88 15.17
C ASP A 1 3.98 7.35 15.56
N LEU A 2 3.25 6.60 16.41
CA LEU A 2 1.89 6.96 16.88
C LEU A 2 1.88 7.76 18.19
N ARG A 3 3.03 7.96 18.84
CA ARG A 3 3.10 8.65 20.15
C ARG A 3 2.60 10.09 20.08
N LYS A 4 2.90 10.80 18.98
CA LYS A 4 2.45 12.18 18.78
C LYS A 4 0.92 12.31 18.70
N PRO A 5 0.22 11.61 17.78
CA PRO A 5 -1.23 11.68 17.75
C PRO A 5 -1.89 11.14 19.02
N GLU A 6 -1.34 10.10 19.64
CA GLU A 6 -1.87 9.58 20.91
C GLU A 6 -1.73 10.60 22.06
N ALA A 7 -0.59 11.26 22.21
CA ALA A 7 -0.40 12.31 23.21
C ALA A 7 -1.35 13.49 23.01
N LEU A 8 -1.63 13.85 21.75
CA LEU A 8 -2.58 14.91 21.41
C LEU A 8 -4.01 14.53 21.83
N LEU A 9 -4.43 13.29 21.58
CA LEU A 9 -5.75 12.80 22.00
C LEU A 9 -5.86 12.68 23.52
N GLN A 10 -4.81 12.21 24.20
CA GLN A 10 -4.74 12.16 25.67
C GLN A 10 -4.90 13.56 26.28
N ALA A 11 -4.18 14.55 25.77
CA ALA A 11 -4.31 15.93 26.22
C ALA A 11 -5.72 16.49 26.00
N ALA A 12 -6.38 16.09 24.90
CA ALA A 12 -7.73 16.50 24.59
C ALA A 12 -8.81 15.87 25.48
N GLN A 13 -8.53 14.78 26.23
CA GLN A 13 -9.53 14.13 27.09
C GLN A 13 -10.08 15.07 28.18
N ALA A 14 -9.31 16.06 28.62
CA ALA A 14 -9.76 17.07 29.58
C ALA A 14 -10.70 18.13 28.96
N ASN A 15 -10.88 18.12 27.63
CA ASN A 15 -11.74 19.04 26.90
C ASN A 15 -12.62 18.25 25.90
N PRO A 16 -13.83 17.84 26.32
CA PRO A 16 -14.71 16.99 25.50
C PRO A 16 -15.00 17.55 24.10
N SER A 17 -15.18 18.86 23.97
CA SER A 17 -15.47 19.50 22.68
C SER A 17 -14.27 19.44 21.73
N LEU A 18 -13.06 19.62 22.25
CA LEU A 18 -11.84 19.46 21.46
C LEU A 18 -11.65 18.00 21.02
N LEU A 19 -11.86 17.05 21.94
CA LEU A 19 -11.75 15.64 21.62
C LEU A 19 -12.75 15.21 20.55
N GLU A 20 -14.01 15.63 20.67
CA GLU A 20 -15.05 15.38 19.68
C GLU A 20 -14.67 15.95 18.31
N THR A 21 -14.19 17.20 18.28
CA THR A 21 -13.73 17.85 17.05
C THR A 21 -12.61 17.03 16.39
N LEU A 22 -11.58 16.63 17.14
CA LEU A 22 -10.46 15.85 16.61
C LEU A 22 -10.88 14.48 16.03
N LEU A 23 -11.95 13.88 16.56
CA LEU A 23 -12.41 12.56 16.16
C LEU A 23 -13.46 12.58 15.03
N THR A 24 -14.18 13.70 14.87
CA THR A 24 -15.34 13.80 13.97
C THR A 24 -15.19 14.83 12.85
N GLU A 25 -14.24 15.77 12.96
CA GLU A 25 -14.00 16.77 11.93
C GLU A 25 -13.53 16.11 10.64
N LYS A 26 -14.21 16.45 9.53
CA LYS A 26 -13.86 15.99 8.20
C LYS A 26 -12.95 16.99 7.52
N VAL A 27 -11.72 16.56 7.25
CA VAL A 27 -10.70 17.39 6.60
C VAL A 27 -10.33 16.82 5.24
N THR A 28 -9.72 17.65 4.40
CA THR A 28 -9.06 17.20 3.17
C THR A 28 -7.56 17.23 3.38
N VAL A 29 -6.90 16.08 3.26
CA VAL A 29 -5.44 15.97 3.36
C VAL A 29 -4.85 15.43 2.06
N ILE A 30 -3.59 15.80 1.79
CA ILE A 30 -2.81 15.25 0.69
C ILE A 30 -1.82 14.26 1.30
N ASP A 31 -1.86 13.00 0.86
CA ASP A 31 -0.92 11.98 1.34
C ASP A 31 0.44 12.06 0.61
N TYR A 32 1.38 11.20 1.02
CA TYR A 32 2.72 11.14 0.41
C TYR A 32 2.71 10.73 -1.07
N SER A 33 1.61 10.16 -1.56
CA SER A 33 1.40 9.78 -2.96
C SER A 33 0.74 10.91 -3.78
N ARG A 34 0.60 12.12 -3.22
CA ARG A 34 -0.16 13.26 -3.77
C ARG A 34 -1.66 12.98 -3.94
N ARG A 35 -2.20 11.88 -3.39
CA ARG A 35 -3.64 11.61 -3.41
C ARG A 35 -4.36 12.48 -2.39
N LYS A 36 -5.54 12.97 -2.78
CA LYS A 36 -6.40 13.78 -1.92
C LYS A 36 -7.38 12.87 -1.17
N VAL A 37 -7.19 12.73 0.13
CA VAL A 37 -8.17 12.12 1.02
C VAL A 37 -9.17 13.21 1.40
N LYS A 38 -10.27 13.31 0.64
CA LYS A 38 -11.23 14.43 0.75
C LYS A 38 -12.30 14.14 1.79
N GLN A 39 -12.53 15.12 2.68
CA GLN A 39 -13.67 15.15 3.60
C GLN A 39 -13.80 13.86 4.42
N LYS A 40 -12.68 13.42 5.01
CA LYS A 40 -12.63 12.25 5.90
C LYS A 40 -12.20 12.69 7.29
N THR A 41 -12.73 12.00 8.29
CA THR A 41 -12.19 12.05 9.66
C THR A 41 -10.83 11.34 9.71
N ALA A 42 -10.09 11.50 10.81
CA ALA A 42 -8.85 10.75 11.02
C ALA A 42 -9.07 9.23 10.98
N PHE A 43 -10.17 8.76 11.56
CA PHE A 43 -10.50 7.33 11.61
C PHE A 43 -10.91 6.80 10.24
N GLN A 44 -11.70 7.54 9.47
CA GLN A 44 -12.04 7.18 8.10
C GLN A 44 -10.83 7.15 7.17
N ALA A 45 -9.91 8.12 7.31
CA ALA A 45 -8.66 8.13 6.55
C ALA A 45 -7.80 6.91 6.88
N ALA A 46 -7.74 6.51 8.16
CA ALA A 46 -7.04 5.30 8.59
C ALA A 46 -7.67 4.01 8.03
N LEU A 47 -9.02 3.94 8.00
CA LEU A 47 -9.74 2.82 7.36
C LEU A 47 -9.42 2.72 5.86
N CYS A 48 -9.46 3.85 5.14
CA CYS A 48 -9.10 3.94 3.73
C CYS A 48 -7.64 3.50 3.46
N ALA A 49 -6.74 3.73 4.41
CA ALA A 49 -5.34 3.33 4.36
C ALA A 49 -5.07 1.88 4.83
N ILE A 50 -6.09 1.20 5.35
CA ILE A 50 -5.96 -0.11 6.01
C ILE A 50 -4.92 -0.02 7.16
N ASP A 51 -4.95 1.08 7.93
CA ASP A 51 -4.05 1.33 9.07
C ASP A 51 -4.69 0.85 10.38
N ASP A 52 -4.67 -0.47 10.55
CA ASP A 52 -5.16 -1.19 11.72
C ASP A 52 -4.67 -0.60 13.05
N GLU A 53 -3.39 -0.26 13.15
CA GLU A 53 -2.80 0.30 14.37
C GLU A 53 -3.34 1.71 14.69
N LEU A 54 -3.47 2.56 13.67
CA LEU A 54 -4.03 3.91 13.83
C LEU A 54 -5.54 3.85 14.14
N CYS A 55 -6.28 2.97 13.45
CA CYS A 55 -7.69 2.69 13.75
C CYS A 55 -7.87 2.23 15.21
N ALA A 56 -7.05 1.29 15.67
CA ALA A 56 -7.10 0.79 17.05
C ALA A 56 -6.81 1.88 18.07
N MET A 57 -5.86 2.77 17.79
CA MET A 57 -5.54 3.90 18.66
C MET A 57 -6.72 4.87 18.74
N LEU A 58 -7.27 5.30 17.60
CA LEU A 58 -8.38 6.25 17.54
C LEU A 58 -9.65 5.68 18.20
N ALA A 59 -9.94 4.40 17.99
CA ALA A 59 -11.12 3.73 18.55
C ALA A 59 -11.18 3.77 20.09
N LYS A 60 -10.03 3.85 20.78
CA LYS A 60 -9.99 3.96 22.26
C LYS A 60 -10.63 5.24 22.81
N TYR A 61 -10.67 6.30 21.99
CA TYR A 61 -11.14 7.61 22.39
C TYR A 61 -12.54 7.94 21.84
N MET A 62 -13.13 7.03 21.06
CA MET A 62 -14.38 7.26 20.35
C MET A 62 -15.52 6.41 20.93
N PRO A 63 -16.74 6.96 21.08
CA PRO A 63 -17.93 6.15 21.38
C PRO A 63 -18.14 5.07 20.32
N LYS A 64 -18.66 3.90 20.72
CA LYS A 64 -18.86 2.76 19.81
C LYS A 64 -19.82 3.10 18.67
N GLU A 65 -20.83 3.89 18.96
CA GLU A 65 -21.87 4.32 18.02
C GLU A 65 -21.26 5.20 16.92
N GLU A 66 -20.37 6.13 17.31
CA GLU A 66 -19.67 7.00 16.36
C GLU A 66 -18.67 6.22 15.51
N MET A 67 -17.95 5.27 16.11
CA MET A 67 -17.06 4.36 15.38
C MET A 67 -17.82 3.55 14.33
N ALA A 68 -18.96 2.96 14.71
CA ALA A 68 -19.80 2.20 13.81
C ALA A 68 -20.36 3.07 12.67
N ARG A 69 -20.79 4.31 12.99
CA ARG A 69 -21.27 5.28 12.00
C ARG A 69 -20.19 5.61 10.97
N GLN A 70 -18.99 5.97 11.42
CA GLN A 70 -17.88 6.31 10.54
C GLN A 70 -17.42 5.12 9.69
N TYR A 71 -17.46 3.91 10.24
CA TYR A 71 -17.15 2.68 9.53
C TYR A 71 -18.16 2.38 8.41
N GLN A 72 -19.46 2.45 8.74
CA GLN A 72 -20.55 2.21 7.79
C GLN A 72 -20.54 3.22 6.62
N GLU A 73 -20.07 4.46 6.85
CA GLU A 73 -19.88 5.45 5.77
C GLU A 73 -18.78 5.05 4.76
N ILE A 74 -17.79 4.25 5.17
CA ILE A 74 -16.73 3.75 4.27
C ILE A 74 -17.14 2.43 3.62
N PHE A 75 -17.78 1.55 4.39
CA PHE A 75 -18.14 0.21 3.98
C PHE A 75 -19.66 -0.03 4.14
N PRO A 76 -20.51 0.61 3.31
CA PRO A 76 -21.96 0.50 3.47
C PRO A 76 -22.49 -0.93 3.28
N GLU A 77 -21.81 -1.74 2.48
CA GLU A 77 -22.12 -3.16 2.26
C GLU A 77 -21.22 -4.10 3.08
N GLY A 78 -20.44 -3.55 4.01
CA GLY A 78 -19.39 -4.27 4.73
C GLY A 78 -18.04 -4.34 3.98
N PRO A 79 -16.95 -4.64 4.69
CA PRO A 79 -15.59 -4.63 4.15
C PRO A 79 -15.36 -5.77 3.15
N ASP A 80 -15.93 -6.95 3.39
CA ASP A 80 -15.72 -8.14 2.56
C ASP A 80 -16.27 -7.91 1.15
N ALA A 81 -17.48 -7.37 1.04
CA ALA A 81 -18.08 -7.00 -0.24
C ALA A 81 -17.26 -5.95 -0.98
N TYR A 82 -16.66 -5.00 -0.25
CA TYR A 82 -15.79 -3.99 -0.85
C TYR A 82 -14.50 -4.62 -1.40
N TYR A 83 -13.82 -5.46 -0.60
CA TYR A 83 -12.57 -6.10 -0.99
C TYR A 83 -12.77 -7.11 -2.13
N GLN A 84 -13.90 -7.82 -2.18
CA GLN A 84 -14.23 -8.72 -3.30
C GLN A 84 -14.46 -7.97 -4.62
N LYS A 85 -14.91 -6.72 -4.58
CA LYS A 85 -15.11 -5.88 -5.78
C LYS A 85 -13.81 -5.23 -6.27
N GLN A 86 -12.73 -5.25 -5.48
CA GLN A 86 -11.46 -4.67 -5.91
C GLN A 86 -10.85 -5.50 -7.03
N THR A 87 -10.65 -4.87 -8.19
CA THR A 87 -9.96 -5.46 -9.33
C THR A 87 -8.54 -4.93 -9.44
N PRO A 88 -7.56 -5.76 -9.84
CA PRO A 88 -6.22 -5.29 -10.11
C PRO A 88 -6.22 -4.35 -11.33
N PHE A 89 -5.14 -3.59 -11.48
CA PHE A 89 -4.92 -2.77 -12.67
C PHE A 89 -4.58 -3.70 -13.84
N ASP A 90 -5.01 -3.35 -15.05
CA ASP A 90 -4.67 -4.13 -16.23
C ASP A 90 -3.25 -3.80 -16.70
N PHE A 91 -2.31 -4.69 -16.38
CA PHE A 91 -0.91 -4.54 -16.78
C PHE A 91 -0.61 -5.13 -18.16
N SER A 92 -1.60 -5.66 -18.89
CA SER A 92 -1.37 -6.44 -20.12
C SER A 92 -0.56 -5.66 -21.15
N GLN A 93 -0.91 -4.38 -21.37
CA GLN A 93 -0.23 -3.53 -22.35
C GLN A 93 1.25 -3.29 -22.00
N ILE A 94 1.56 -3.00 -20.73
CA ILE A 94 2.94 -2.74 -20.31
C ILE A 94 3.78 -4.03 -20.25
N VAL A 95 3.17 -5.15 -19.86
CA VAL A 95 3.80 -6.47 -19.90
C VAL A 95 4.15 -6.84 -21.34
N GLU A 96 3.23 -6.63 -22.28
CA GLU A 96 3.47 -6.87 -23.71
C GLU A 96 4.59 -5.98 -24.25
N ALA A 97 4.54 -4.67 -23.98
CA ALA A 97 5.57 -3.73 -24.41
C ALA A 97 6.97 -4.10 -23.90
N ILE A 98 7.10 -4.51 -22.63
CA ILE A 98 8.37 -4.98 -22.07
C ILE A 98 8.82 -6.27 -22.75
N SER A 99 7.90 -7.24 -22.92
CA SER A 99 8.21 -8.56 -23.49
C SER A 99 8.67 -8.50 -24.94
N GLN A 100 8.11 -7.59 -25.74
CA GLN A 100 8.42 -7.42 -27.16
C GLN A 100 9.61 -6.48 -27.42
N SER A 101 10.14 -5.82 -26.39
CA SER A 101 11.23 -4.86 -26.54
C SER A 101 12.59 -5.55 -26.69
N SER A 102 13.45 -4.97 -27.54
CA SER A 102 14.86 -5.36 -27.60
C SER A 102 15.61 -4.98 -26.33
N ASP A 103 16.66 -5.73 -26.00
CA ASP A 103 17.51 -5.42 -24.85
C ASP A 103 18.09 -4.00 -24.90
N ALA A 104 18.41 -3.48 -26.10
CA ALA A 104 18.89 -2.11 -26.27
C ALA A 104 17.84 -1.06 -25.85
N ASN A 105 16.57 -1.25 -26.25
CA ASN A 105 15.48 -0.35 -25.86
C ASN A 105 15.21 -0.44 -24.35
N VAL A 106 15.28 -1.64 -23.78
CA VAL A 106 15.12 -1.88 -22.33
C VAL A 106 16.25 -1.18 -21.56
N GLN A 107 17.51 -1.35 -21.96
CA GLN A 107 18.65 -0.69 -21.30
C GLN A 107 18.56 0.83 -21.38
N LYS A 108 18.21 1.37 -22.55
CA LYS A 108 17.97 2.82 -22.72
C LYS A 108 16.87 3.34 -21.79
N THR A 109 15.84 2.53 -21.55
CA THR A 109 14.74 2.85 -20.64
C THR A 109 15.16 2.76 -19.17
N ILE A 110 15.97 1.76 -18.82
CA ILE A 110 16.53 1.58 -17.47
C ILE A 110 17.48 2.72 -17.10
N SER A 111 18.28 3.20 -18.04
CA SER A 111 19.21 4.32 -17.85
C SER A 111 18.50 5.67 -17.78
N LEU A 112 17.19 5.72 -18.05
CA LEU A 112 16.38 6.93 -18.07
C LEU A 112 16.94 7.99 -19.03
N GLU A 113 17.60 7.54 -20.11
CA GLU A 113 18.23 8.41 -21.10
C GLU A 113 17.18 9.22 -21.86
N LEU A 114 17.35 10.55 -21.95
CA LEU A 114 16.46 11.44 -22.68
C LEU A 114 17.16 12.10 -23.88
N PRO A 115 16.45 12.31 -25.01
CA PRO A 115 15.06 11.90 -25.26
C PRO A 115 14.94 10.38 -25.51
N ASN A 116 13.85 9.79 -25.00
CA ASN A 116 13.48 8.41 -25.27
C ASN A 116 12.16 8.38 -26.04
N GLN A 117 12.23 7.98 -27.31
CA GLN A 117 11.08 7.91 -28.22
C GLN A 117 10.74 6.47 -28.60
N THR A 118 11.20 5.50 -27.81
CA THR A 118 10.89 4.09 -28.04
C THR A 118 9.43 3.80 -27.70
N VAL A 119 8.84 2.80 -28.37
CA VAL A 119 7.49 2.30 -28.05
C VAL A 119 7.38 1.89 -26.57
N LEU A 120 8.45 1.29 -26.02
CA LEU A 120 8.56 0.92 -24.62
C LEU A 120 8.41 2.12 -23.68
N TRP A 121 9.09 3.23 -23.99
CA TRP A 121 9.03 4.44 -23.18
C TRP A 121 7.63 5.04 -23.18
N SER A 122 7.00 5.15 -24.36
CA SER A 122 5.62 5.62 -24.47
C SER A 122 4.65 4.71 -23.70
N GLY A 123 4.83 3.40 -23.75
CA GLY A 123 4.04 2.44 -22.98
C GLY A 123 4.19 2.61 -21.47
N LEU A 124 5.39 2.92 -20.97
CA LEU A 124 5.62 3.23 -19.55
C LEU A 124 4.97 4.54 -19.13
N GLU A 125 5.07 5.60 -19.94
CA GLU A 125 4.41 6.88 -19.66
C GLU A 125 2.89 6.71 -19.60
N GLN A 126 2.31 5.95 -20.54
CA GLN A 126 0.89 5.65 -20.55
C GLN A 126 0.47 4.85 -19.30
N PHE A 127 1.21 3.78 -18.97
CA PHE A 127 1.02 3.03 -17.74
C PHE A 127 1.04 3.93 -16.49
N ARG A 128 2.02 4.84 -16.38
CA ARG A 128 2.14 5.74 -15.24
C ARG A 128 0.93 6.67 -15.13
N ALA A 129 0.48 7.23 -16.25
CA ALA A 129 -0.69 8.09 -16.30
C ALA A 129 -1.96 7.33 -15.88
N ASP A 130 -2.21 6.18 -16.49
CA ASP A 130 -3.40 5.37 -16.25
C ASP A 130 -3.45 4.82 -14.82
N PHE A 131 -2.32 4.34 -14.31
CA PHE A 131 -2.24 3.85 -12.94
C PHE A 131 -2.44 4.98 -11.92
N THR A 132 -1.85 6.15 -12.17
CA THR A 132 -2.07 7.34 -11.31
C THR A 132 -3.53 7.73 -11.28
N GLN A 133 -4.20 7.75 -12.44
CA GLN A 133 -5.63 8.03 -12.54
C GLN A 133 -6.45 7.00 -11.76
N ARG A 134 -6.21 5.70 -11.98
CA ARG A 134 -6.91 4.61 -11.31
C ARG A 134 -6.74 4.71 -9.78
N SER A 135 -5.52 4.81 -9.29
CA SER A 135 -5.23 4.84 -7.86
C SER A 135 -5.78 6.10 -7.17
N SER A 136 -5.92 7.21 -7.89
CA SER A 136 -6.51 8.45 -7.37
C SER A 136 -8.04 8.41 -7.25
N GLN A 137 -8.70 7.48 -7.95
CA GLN A 137 -10.16 7.31 -7.90
C GLN A 137 -10.60 6.33 -6.80
N GLU A 138 -9.68 5.53 -6.28
CA GLU A 138 -9.98 4.53 -5.26
C GLU A 138 -10.05 5.18 -3.86
N THR A 139 -11.22 5.07 -3.23
CA THR A 139 -11.45 5.59 -1.88
C THR A 139 -10.65 4.84 -0.82
N VAL A 140 -10.61 3.51 -0.93
CA VAL A 140 -9.85 2.63 -0.04
C VAL A 140 -8.73 2.03 -0.85
N PHE A 141 -7.55 1.92 -0.24
CA PHE A 141 -6.38 1.32 -0.86
C PHE A 141 -6.69 -0.08 -1.41
N ASN A 142 -6.22 -0.33 -2.63
CA ASN A 142 -6.39 -1.59 -3.34
C ASN A 142 -5.06 -2.36 -3.41
N PRO A 143 -4.84 -3.35 -2.53
CA PRO A 143 -3.62 -4.15 -2.55
C PRO A 143 -3.51 -5.06 -3.78
N GLN A 144 -4.61 -5.35 -4.48
CA GLN A 144 -4.62 -6.24 -5.65
C GLN A 144 -3.73 -5.73 -6.77
N HIS A 145 -3.53 -4.42 -6.89
CA HIS A 145 -2.61 -3.83 -7.85
C HIS A 145 -1.18 -4.33 -7.69
N LEU A 146 -0.66 -4.30 -6.46
CA LEU A 146 0.72 -4.70 -6.19
C LEU A 146 0.86 -6.22 -6.18
N LEU A 147 -0.13 -6.95 -5.65
CA LEU A 147 -0.18 -8.41 -5.74
C LEU A 147 -0.12 -8.86 -7.20
N LYS A 148 -0.92 -8.26 -8.07
CA LYS A 148 -0.92 -8.61 -9.49
C LYS A 148 0.41 -8.29 -10.18
N ALA A 149 1.03 -7.17 -9.86
CA ALA A 149 2.35 -6.84 -10.38
C ALA A 149 3.41 -7.87 -9.94
N PHE A 150 3.38 -8.34 -8.69
CA PHE A 150 4.28 -9.41 -8.23
C PHE A 150 4.02 -10.74 -8.94
N GLU A 151 2.76 -11.16 -9.07
CA GLU A 151 2.40 -12.36 -9.84
C GLU A 151 2.93 -12.30 -11.27
N LEU A 152 2.77 -11.15 -11.94
CA LEU A 152 3.24 -10.97 -13.31
C LEU A 152 4.76 -11.04 -13.40
N TYR A 153 5.48 -10.39 -12.49
CA TYR A 153 6.93 -10.49 -12.41
C TYR A 153 7.40 -11.94 -12.25
N ASP A 154 6.78 -12.69 -11.32
CA ASP A 154 7.13 -14.09 -11.08
C ASP A 154 6.77 -14.98 -12.28
N SER A 155 5.61 -14.77 -12.90
CA SER A 155 5.16 -15.55 -14.08
C SER A 155 6.01 -15.33 -15.33
N GLN A 156 6.63 -14.17 -15.45
CA GLN A 156 7.53 -13.82 -16.55
C GLN A 156 9.00 -14.05 -16.20
N PHE A 157 9.31 -14.50 -14.97
CA PHE A 157 10.68 -14.58 -14.49
C PHE A 157 11.55 -15.39 -15.45
N ASP A 158 11.18 -16.62 -15.82
CA ASP A 158 12.02 -17.43 -16.72
C ASP A 158 11.96 -17.02 -18.20
N ARG A 159 11.00 -16.15 -18.57
CA ARG A 159 10.80 -15.71 -19.96
C ARG A 159 11.54 -14.41 -20.29
N TRP A 160 11.64 -13.52 -19.30
CA TRP A 160 12.29 -12.23 -19.48
C TRP A 160 13.81 -12.33 -19.32
N SER A 161 14.52 -11.51 -20.10
CA SER A 161 15.94 -11.22 -19.86
C SER A 161 16.10 -10.55 -18.50
N TRP A 162 17.34 -10.55 -17.97
CA TRP A 162 17.62 -9.84 -16.71
C TRP A 162 17.21 -8.36 -16.79
N ASN A 163 17.45 -7.71 -17.92
CA ASN A 163 17.12 -6.30 -18.12
C ASN A 163 15.59 -6.09 -18.10
N GLN A 164 14.82 -6.96 -18.75
CA GLN A 164 13.35 -6.86 -18.71
C GLN A 164 12.81 -7.05 -17.29
N ARG A 165 13.38 -7.99 -16.52
CA ARG A 165 13.05 -8.16 -15.10
C ARG A 165 13.40 -6.91 -14.29
N ASP A 166 14.61 -6.38 -14.45
CA ASP A 166 15.05 -5.17 -13.73
C ASP A 166 14.16 -3.98 -14.05
N LEU A 167 13.82 -3.79 -15.33
CA LEU A 167 12.91 -2.74 -15.76
C LEU A 167 11.52 -2.88 -15.12
N PHE A 168 10.90 -4.06 -15.21
CA PHE A 168 9.57 -4.27 -14.64
C PHE A 168 9.58 -4.05 -13.12
N TRP A 169 10.62 -4.55 -12.44
CA TRP A 169 10.77 -4.36 -11.01
C TRP A 169 10.88 -2.88 -10.63
N ARG A 170 11.76 -2.13 -11.31
CA ARG A 170 12.03 -0.73 -10.98
C ARG A 170 10.89 0.18 -11.37
N GLN A 171 10.38 0.03 -12.59
CA GLN A 171 9.50 1.03 -13.22
C GLN A 171 8.02 0.64 -13.27
N VAL A 172 7.66 -0.62 -13.02
CA VAL A 172 6.26 -1.06 -12.88
C VAL A 172 5.94 -1.32 -11.41
N VAL A 173 6.59 -2.31 -10.79
CA VAL A 173 6.39 -2.64 -9.36
C VAL A 173 6.72 -1.44 -8.47
N GLY A 174 7.90 -0.85 -8.66
CA GLY A 174 8.31 0.35 -7.92
C GLY A 174 7.33 1.51 -8.10
N PHE A 175 6.73 1.67 -9.29
CA PHE A 175 5.81 2.78 -9.54
C PHE A 175 4.47 2.56 -8.83
N VAL A 176 3.95 1.33 -8.84
CA VAL A 176 2.78 0.94 -8.04
C VAL A 176 3.03 1.21 -6.55
N GLN A 177 4.23 0.92 -6.05
CA GLN A 177 4.60 1.17 -4.66
C GLN A 177 4.58 2.64 -4.24
N ARG A 178 4.66 3.59 -5.19
CA ARG A 178 4.53 5.04 -4.89
C ARG A 178 3.16 5.41 -4.33
N PHE A 179 2.17 4.56 -4.53
CA PHE A 179 0.77 4.76 -4.10
C PHE A 179 0.40 3.93 -2.88
N LEU A 180 1.38 3.28 -2.23
CA LEU A 180 1.16 2.61 -0.95
C LEU A 180 0.71 3.63 0.11
N PRO A 181 -0.28 3.29 0.95
CA PRO A 181 -0.55 4.04 2.16
C PRO A 181 0.67 4.07 3.06
N ALA A 182 0.79 5.13 3.87
CA ALA A 182 1.97 5.39 4.68
C ALA A 182 2.37 4.20 5.57
N ASN A 183 1.41 3.57 6.24
CA ASN A 183 1.66 2.40 7.10
C ASN A 183 2.25 1.22 6.31
N SER A 184 1.69 0.91 5.13
CA SER A 184 2.18 -0.18 4.28
C SER A 184 3.56 0.14 3.71
N ALA A 185 3.81 1.39 3.29
CA ALA A 185 5.13 1.83 2.86
C ALA A 185 6.18 1.71 3.99
N MET A 186 5.82 2.04 5.23
CA MET A 186 6.68 1.84 6.40
C MET A 186 6.98 0.35 6.64
N ASP A 187 6.00 -0.54 6.45
CA ASP A 187 6.20 -1.99 6.58
C ASP A 187 7.16 -2.52 5.48
N PHE A 188 7.05 -2.01 4.25
CA PHE A 188 8.04 -2.27 3.18
C PHE A 188 9.44 -1.76 3.56
N ALA A 189 9.55 -0.54 4.08
CA ALA A 189 10.84 0.05 4.44
C ALA A 189 11.56 -0.73 5.56
N GLN A 190 10.79 -1.36 6.45
CA GLN A 190 11.30 -2.12 7.59
C GLN A 190 11.49 -3.61 7.31
N GLY A 191 10.99 -4.09 6.17
CA GLY A 191 11.02 -5.49 5.76
C GLY A 191 9.72 -6.21 6.11
N LEU A 192 9.00 -6.64 5.07
CA LEU A 192 7.79 -7.44 5.18
C LEU A 192 8.03 -8.75 5.93
N TYR A 193 9.17 -9.42 5.69
CA TYR A 193 9.51 -10.65 6.42
C TYR A 193 9.55 -10.40 7.93
N ASN A 194 10.20 -9.32 8.36
CA ASN A 194 10.30 -8.97 9.77
C ASN A 194 8.91 -8.69 10.36
N ARG A 195 8.06 -8.00 9.60
CA ARG A 195 6.70 -7.66 10.02
C ARG A 195 5.78 -8.89 10.11
N VAL A 196 5.83 -9.77 9.12
CA VAL A 196 4.88 -10.89 8.94
C VAL A 196 5.37 -12.16 9.65
N GLU A 197 6.59 -12.60 9.37
CA GLU A 197 7.13 -13.87 9.88
C GLU A 197 7.76 -13.70 11.26
N ALA A 198 8.64 -12.70 11.42
CA ALA A 198 9.27 -12.43 12.72
C ALA A 198 8.34 -11.70 13.70
N LYS A 199 7.16 -11.27 13.25
CA LYS A 199 6.14 -10.54 14.04
C LYS A 199 6.70 -9.31 14.75
N GLU A 200 7.70 -8.67 14.16
CA GLU A 200 8.23 -7.41 14.69
C GLU A 200 7.14 -6.34 14.66
N ARG A 201 7.10 -5.49 15.69
CA ARG A 201 6.20 -4.33 15.71
C ARG A 201 6.64 -3.32 14.66
N SER A 202 5.67 -2.66 14.02
CA SER A 202 5.99 -1.56 13.12
C SER A 202 6.68 -0.45 13.91
N LYS A 203 7.90 -0.09 13.52
CA LYS A 203 8.63 1.10 13.98
C LYS A 203 8.00 2.38 13.41
N ARG A 204 7.04 2.23 12.48
CA ARG A 204 6.35 3.30 11.76
C ARG A 204 7.30 4.39 11.28
N SER A 205 8.33 3.94 10.55
CA SER A 205 9.39 4.75 9.95
C SER A 205 9.44 4.51 8.45
N PHE A 206 9.68 5.57 7.69
CA PHE A 206 9.90 5.50 6.24
C PHE A 206 11.35 5.15 5.89
N ASN A 207 12.26 5.22 6.85
CA ASN A 207 13.67 4.92 6.62
C ASN A 207 13.85 3.44 6.38
N PHE A 208 14.63 3.10 5.36
CA PHE A 208 14.97 1.72 5.08
C PHE A 208 15.83 1.16 6.22
N THR A 209 15.49 -0.05 6.68
CA THR A 209 16.31 -0.75 7.68
C THR A 209 17.67 -1.15 7.10
N PHE A 210 17.74 -1.36 5.78
CA PHE A 210 18.94 -1.76 5.07
C PHE A 210 19.22 -0.81 3.89
N GLY A 211 20.49 -0.55 3.58
CA GLY A 211 20.88 0.22 2.40
C GLY A 211 20.76 1.75 2.52
N GLY A 212 20.21 2.28 3.62
CA GLY A 212 20.03 3.72 3.84
C GLY A 212 18.91 4.33 2.98
N GLY A 213 18.59 5.60 3.25
CA GLY A 213 17.50 6.33 2.57
C GLY A 213 16.11 6.07 3.16
N ALA A 214 15.08 6.55 2.45
CA ALA A 214 13.67 6.42 2.85
C ALA A 214 12.77 6.14 1.65
N ILE A 215 11.70 5.37 1.87
CA ILE A 215 10.72 5.04 0.82
C ILE A 215 9.87 6.25 0.42
N PHE A 216 9.62 7.16 1.36
CA PHE A 216 8.82 8.37 1.19
C PHE A 216 9.50 9.60 1.83
N PRO A 217 9.19 10.81 1.32
CA PRO A 217 8.35 11.08 0.14
C PRO A 217 9.09 10.74 -1.19
N PRO A 218 8.38 10.29 -2.25
CA PRO A 218 9.00 10.09 -3.54
C PRO A 218 9.14 11.42 -4.29
N SER A 219 10.11 11.52 -5.20
CA SER A 219 10.14 12.64 -6.16
C SER A 219 9.08 12.41 -7.23
N PHE A 220 8.33 13.46 -7.58
CA PHE A 220 7.33 13.43 -8.65
C PHE A 220 7.70 14.29 -9.85
N ASP A 221 8.66 15.19 -9.67
CA ASP A 221 9.03 16.17 -10.69
C ASP A 221 10.37 15.78 -11.36
N SER A 222 10.83 14.54 -11.12
CA SER A 222 12.03 13.95 -11.71
C SER A 222 11.89 12.43 -11.82
N PHE A 223 12.68 11.81 -12.72
CA PHE A 223 12.80 10.35 -12.84
C PHE A 223 13.78 9.78 -11.82
N SER A 224 13.56 10.02 -10.52
CA SER A 224 14.45 9.53 -9.46
C SER A 224 13.71 8.75 -8.38
N GLY A 225 14.43 7.81 -7.78
CA GLY A 225 13.96 7.00 -6.67
C GLY A 225 12.92 5.94 -7.03
N LEU A 226 11.98 5.73 -6.10
CA LEU A 226 10.97 4.68 -6.17
C LEU A 226 10.11 4.80 -7.44
N GLY A 227 10.07 3.74 -8.25
CA GLY A 227 9.32 3.72 -9.52
C GLY A 227 10.11 4.14 -10.76
N TYR A 228 11.40 4.46 -10.59
CA TYR A 228 12.31 4.81 -11.68
C TYR A 228 13.67 4.12 -11.50
N GLU A 229 14.37 4.45 -10.43
CA GLU A 229 15.70 3.92 -10.12
C GLU A 229 15.62 2.60 -9.36
N TYR A 230 14.57 2.41 -8.55
CA TYR A 230 14.39 1.19 -7.77
C TYR A 230 12.92 0.86 -7.52
N GLY A 231 12.66 -0.42 -7.21
CA GLY A 231 11.46 -0.90 -6.53
C GLY A 231 11.85 -1.46 -5.16
N CYS A 232 11.03 -1.22 -4.13
CA CYS A 232 11.31 -1.70 -2.78
C CYS A 232 11.05 -3.21 -2.67
N ARG A 233 12.09 -4.00 -2.33
CA ARG A 233 11.96 -5.45 -2.12
C ARG A 233 11.20 -5.85 -0.87
N GLY A 234 11.08 -4.96 0.11
CA GLY A 234 10.42 -5.29 1.38
C GLY A 234 11.15 -6.37 2.18
N GLY A 235 12.48 -6.48 2.09
CA GLY A 235 13.30 -7.39 2.91
C GLY A 235 12.75 -8.82 2.98
N VAL A 236 12.96 -9.62 1.93
CA VAL A 236 12.68 -11.06 1.94
C VAL A 236 13.88 -11.79 2.55
N GLY A 237 13.67 -12.54 3.64
CA GLY A 237 14.70 -13.44 4.17
C GLY A 237 15.19 -14.42 3.09
N LEU A 238 16.40 -14.98 3.25
CA LEU A 238 17.03 -15.86 2.24
C LEU A 238 16.08 -16.93 1.70
N TRP A 239 15.23 -17.51 2.55
CA TRP A 239 14.24 -18.53 2.19
C TRP A 239 13.16 -18.05 1.21
N ALA A 240 12.66 -16.82 1.34
CA ALA A 240 11.62 -16.27 0.47
C ALA A 240 12.16 -15.82 -0.90
N CYS A 241 13.49 -15.76 -1.08
CA CYS A 241 14.12 -15.54 -2.38
C CYS A 241 14.31 -16.84 -3.18
N VAL A 242 14.30 -17.99 -2.53
CA VAL A 242 14.62 -19.30 -3.13
C VAL A 242 13.37 -19.97 -3.72
N VAL A 243 12.17 -19.62 -3.23
CA VAL A 243 10.90 -20.14 -3.74
C VAL A 243 10.15 -18.97 -4.40
N GLY A 244 9.90 -19.05 -5.71
CA GLY A 244 9.08 -18.06 -6.43
C GLY A 244 7.74 -17.84 -5.72
N GLY A 245 7.26 -16.59 -5.66
CA GLY A 245 6.01 -16.25 -4.96
C GLY A 245 6.16 -15.76 -3.51
N GLY A 246 7.35 -15.81 -2.90
CA GLY A 246 7.54 -15.38 -1.51
C GLY A 246 7.09 -13.94 -1.20
N ARG A 247 7.20 -13.02 -2.17
CA ARG A 247 6.77 -11.61 -2.00
C ARG A 247 5.26 -11.44 -2.04
N THR A 248 4.60 -12.08 -3.01
CA THR A 248 3.15 -12.12 -3.12
C THR A 248 2.55 -12.70 -1.86
N MET A 249 3.11 -13.79 -1.35
CA MET A 249 2.70 -14.43 -0.10
C MET A 249 2.86 -13.48 1.11
N LEU A 250 4.04 -12.88 1.31
CA LEU A 250 4.27 -11.99 2.45
C LEU A 250 3.35 -10.76 2.41
N PHE A 251 3.18 -10.12 1.25
CA PHE A 251 2.31 -8.95 1.15
C PHE A 251 0.83 -9.33 1.33
N SER A 252 0.40 -10.47 0.76
CA SER A 252 -0.95 -11.01 0.99
C SER A 252 -1.20 -11.28 2.48
N ASN A 253 -0.27 -11.96 3.15
CA ASN A 253 -0.35 -12.25 4.58
C ASN A 253 -0.42 -10.95 5.42
N LEU A 254 0.37 -9.93 5.06
CA LEU A 254 0.29 -8.62 5.71
C LEU A 254 -1.11 -8.01 5.58
N MET A 255 -1.65 -7.97 4.35
CA MET A 255 -2.98 -7.39 4.09
C MET A 255 -4.08 -8.17 4.80
N SER A 256 -4.04 -9.51 4.77
CA SER A 256 -4.99 -10.35 5.51
C SER A 256 -4.90 -10.14 7.01
N SER A 257 -3.70 -10.01 7.59
CA SER A 257 -3.54 -9.69 9.01
C SER A 257 -4.18 -8.35 9.36
N LYS A 258 -3.90 -7.30 8.58
CA LYS A 258 -4.44 -5.96 8.80
C LYS A 258 -5.97 -5.93 8.68
N ASN A 259 -6.52 -6.58 7.67
CA ASN A 259 -7.98 -6.68 7.49
C ASN A 259 -8.64 -7.43 8.65
N ASN A 260 -8.04 -8.52 9.13
CA ASN A 260 -8.52 -9.25 10.30
C ASN A 260 -8.52 -8.38 11.56
N ASP A 261 -7.46 -7.60 11.78
CA ASP A 261 -7.37 -6.72 12.94
C ASP A 261 -8.38 -5.56 12.84
N LEU A 262 -8.59 -4.98 11.66
CA LEU A 262 -9.68 -4.02 11.43
C LEU A 262 -11.05 -4.62 11.75
N GLY A 263 -11.32 -5.86 11.29
CA GLY A 263 -12.55 -6.58 11.62
C GLY A 263 -12.75 -6.73 13.13
N ARG A 264 -11.69 -7.06 13.88
CA ARG A 264 -11.74 -7.18 15.35
C ARG A 264 -11.98 -5.85 16.06
N ILE A 265 -11.41 -4.75 15.57
CA ILE A 265 -11.63 -3.42 16.17
C ILE A 265 -13.12 -3.05 16.03
N MET A 266 -13.77 -3.47 14.92
CA MET A 266 -15.17 -3.14 14.65
C MET A 266 -16.16 -4.05 15.36
N GLN A 267 -15.82 -5.33 15.54
CA GLN A 267 -16.65 -6.29 16.24
C GLN A 267 -16.41 -6.19 17.75
N SER A 268 -17.26 -5.44 18.46
CA SER A 268 -17.21 -5.41 19.93
C SER A 268 -17.55 -6.79 20.52
N GLU A 269 -16.97 -7.14 21.68
CA GLU A 269 -16.98 -8.48 22.32
C GLU A 269 -18.34 -9.15 22.55
N SER A 270 -19.48 -8.49 22.25
CA SER A 270 -20.82 -9.06 22.33
C SER A 270 -21.13 -10.15 21.28
N SER A 271 -20.29 -10.32 20.26
CA SER A 271 -20.44 -11.36 19.23
C SER A 271 -19.51 -12.57 19.39
N ARG A 272 -18.73 -12.67 20.48
CA ARG A 272 -17.78 -13.79 20.72
C ARG A 272 -18.42 -15.15 21.05
N SER A 273 -19.66 -15.39 20.61
CA SER A 273 -20.35 -16.69 20.69
C SER A 273 -20.47 -17.36 19.32
N ASN A 274 -19.36 -17.53 18.59
CA ASN A 274 -19.05 -18.74 17.81
C ASN A 274 -17.72 -18.60 17.03
N PRO A 275 -16.78 -19.56 17.13
CA PRO A 275 -15.57 -19.56 16.31
C PRO A 275 -15.89 -20.15 14.92
N GLY A 276 -16.50 -19.33 14.06
CA GLY A 276 -16.55 -19.60 12.63
C GLY A 276 -15.24 -19.16 12.00
N TYR A 277 -14.35 -20.11 11.72
CA TYR A 277 -13.14 -19.88 10.93
C TYR A 277 -13.52 -19.24 9.58
N CYS A 278 -13.05 -18.02 9.31
CA CYS A 278 -13.05 -17.47 7.96
C CYS A 278 -11.69 -17.78 7.33
N ILE A 279 -11.68 -18.78 6.44
CA ILE A 279 -10.55 -19.10 5.58
C ILE A 279 -10.67 -18.16 4.37
N ILE A 280 -9.68 -17.29 4.19
CA ILE A 280 -9.48 -16.58 2.93
C ILE A 280 -8.71 -17.53 2.02
N LEU A 281 -9.35 -17.97 0.92
CA LEU A 281 -8.70 -18.59 -0.24
C LEU A 281 -8.37 -17.50 -1.26
#